data_AF-A0A1B6NXM9-F1
#
_entry.id   AF-A0A1B6NXM9-F1
#
_cell.length_a   1.000
_cell.length_b   1.000
_cell.length_c   1.000
_cell.angle_alpha   90.00
_cell.angle_beta   90.00
_cell.angle_gamma   90.00
#
_symmetry.space_group_name_H-M   'P 1'
#
loop_
_entity.id
_entity.type
_entity.pdbx_description
1 polymer ?
#
loop_
_entity_poly.entity_id
_entity_poly.type
_entity_poly.pdbx_seq_one_letter_code
_entity_poly.pdbx_strand_id
1 'polypeptide(L)'
;MMCPRTQTPLKRVTVGKVPVYYSKACGGVLLENQTLSDFENPQEKRGNVLAKHLSQFHYELDSLNKRISCPKCTDTVMLRRFYSPLHAVEIDE
;
A
#
# COMPACT_ATOMS: atom_id res chain seq x y z
N MET A 1 -11.30 -6.80 4.72
CA MET A 1 -10.22 -7.09 3.74
C MET A 1 -9.00 -7.57 4.50
N MET A 2 -8.32 -8.61 4.00
CA MET A 2 -7.10 -9.15 4.60
C MET A 2 -5.87 -8.66 3.85
N CYS A 3 -4.77 -8.43 4.56
CA CYS A 3 -3.48 -8.14 3.97
C CYS A 3 -3.02 -9.34 3.15
N PRO A 4 -2.65 -9.20 1.86
CA PRO A 4 -2.36 -10.34 1.01
C PRO A 4 -1.00 -10.98 1.32
N ARG A 5 -0.14 -10.25 2.05
CA ARG A 5 1.18 -10.74 2.50
C ARG A 5 1.11 -11.48 3.83
N THR A 6 0.37 -10.94 4.80
CA THR A 6 0.35 -11.45 6.19
C THR A 6 -0.95 -12.13 6.59
N GLN A 7 -1.99 -12.06 5.76
CA GLN A 7 -3.35 -12.52 6.05
C GLN A 7 -4.00 -11.89 7.30
N THR A 8 -3.44 -10.78 7.79
CA THR A 8 -4.01 -10.03 8.92
C THR A 8 -5.06 -9.01 8.46
N PRO A 9 -6.05 -8.65 9.30
CA PRO A 9 -7.06 -7.67 8.93
C PRO A 9 -6.47 -6.29 8.63
N LEU A 10 -6.86 -5.69 7.50
CA LEU A 10 -6.54 -4.31 7.18
C LEU A 10 -7.38 -3.34 8.03
N LYS A 11 -6.76 -2.26 8.50
CA LYS A 11 -7.43 -1.17 9.22
C LYS A 11 -7.67 0.00 8.30
N ARG A 12 -8.87 0.58 8.39
CA ARG A 12 -9.25 1.79 7.66
C ARG A 12 -8.88 3.02 8.48
N VAL A 13 -8.32 4.02 7.81
CA VAL A 13 -8.10 5.37 8.34
C VAL A 13 -8.40 6.38 7.24
N THR A 14 -8.70 7.62 7.61
CA THR A 14 -8.87 8.72 6.65
C THR A 14 -7.68 9.67 6.77
N VAL A 15 -6.98 9.89 5.66
CA VAL A 15 -5.86 10.83 5.59
C VAL A 15 -6.23 11.91 4.60
N GLY A 16 -6.43 13.15 5.08
CA GLY A 16 -6.78 14.26 4.19
C GLY A 16 -8.05 14.05 3.37
N LYS A 17 -9.10 13.46 3.99
CA LYS A 17 -10.38 13.06 3.35
C LYS A 17 -10.32 11.84 2.43
N VAL A 18 -9.13 11.27 2.19
CA VAL A 18 -8.98 10.04 1.41
C VAL A 18 -9.03 8.82 2.33
N PRO A 19 -9.91 7.83 2.09
CA PRO A 19 -9.90 6.58 2.83
C PRO A 19 -8.70 5.72 2.41
N VAL A 20 -7.95 5.25 3.40
CA VAL A 20 -6.75 4.43 3.22
C VAL A 20 -6.88 3.19 4.09
N TYR A 21 -6.44 2.04 3.59
CA TYR A 21 -6.37 0.81 4.36
C TYR A 21 -4.91 0.43 4.59
N TYR A 22 -4.55 0.01 5.79
CA TYR A 22 -3.19 -0.38 6.12
C TYR A 22 -3.12 -1.64 6.98
N SER A 23 -2.02 -2.37 6.86
CA SER A 23 -1.71 -3.52 7.70
C SER A 23 -0.85 -3.09 8.88
N LYS A 24 -1.29 -3.37 10.11
CA LYS A 24 -0.44 -3.21 11.29
C LYS A 24 0.69 -4.24 11.37
N ALA A 25 0.51 -5.39 10.72
CA ALA A 25 1.50 -6.47 10.75
C ALA A 25 2.68 -6.20 9.83
N CYS A 26 2.48 -5.43 8.75
CA CYS A 26 3.56 -5.21 7.78
C CYS A 26 3.68 -3.80 7.20
N GLY A 27 2.89 -2.82 7.66
CA GLY A 27 2.93 -1.45 7.13
C GLY A 27 2.44 -1.31 5.69
N GLY A 28 2.02 -2.40 5.04
CA GLY A 28 1.48 -2.36 3.69
C GLY A 28 0.22 -1.50 3.62
N VAL A 29 0.11 -0.72 2.54
CA VAL A 29 -0.98 0.22 2.31
C VAL A 29 -1.77 -0.19 1.07
N LEU A 30 -3.08 -0.06 1.13
CA LEU A 30 -4.00 -0.23 0.02
C LEU A 30 -4.73 1.10 -0.20
N LEU A 31 -4.57 1.64 -1.40
CA LEU A 31 -5.25 2.82 -1.92
C LEU A 31 -6.31 2.37 -2.92
N GLU A 32 -7.55 2.81 -2.74
CA GLU A 32 -8.65 2.46 -3.65
C GLU A 32 -8.86 3.54 -4.71
N ASN A 33 -9.63 3.23 -5.76
CA ASN A 33 -10.18 4.20 -6.72
C ASN A 33 -9.14 5.16 -7.32
N GLN A 34 -7.93 4.67 -7.63
CA GLN A 34 -6.85 5.46 -8.23
C GLN A 34 -6.41 6.66 -7.36
N THR A 35 -6.58 6.56 -6.04
CA THR A 35 -6.17 7.61 -5.08
C THR A 35 -4.66 7.64 -4.83
N LEU A 36 -3.83 6.96 -5.64
CA LEU A 36 -2.37 7.08 -5.53
C LEU A 36 -1.92 8.52 -5.86
N SER A 37 -2.51 9.14 -6.88
CA SER A 37 -2.24 10.52 -7.33
C SER A 37 -2.37 11.56 -6.23
N ASP A 38 -3.28 11.32 -5.28
CA ASP A 38 -3.50 12.14 -4.08
C ASP A 38 -2.33 12.15 -3.06
N PHE A 39 -1.31 11.29 -3.25
CA PHE A 39 -0.15 11.15 -2.36
C PHE A 39 1.20 11.29 -3.07
N GLU A 40 1.23 11.56 -4.39
CA GLU A 40 2.46 11.59 -5.18
C GLU A 40 3.32 12.83 -4.95
N ASN A 41 2.68 13.96 -4.59
CA ASN A 41 3.37 15.22 -4.41
C ASN A 41 4.14 15.25 -3.06
N PRO A 42 5.48 15.24 -3.04
CA PRO A 42 6.26 15.21 -1.81
C PRO A 42 6.13 16.51 -0.99
N GLN A 43 5.72 17.61 -1.62
CA GLN A 43 5.46 18.88 -0.93
C GLN A 43 4.15 18.86 -0.15
N GLU A 44 3.26 17.90 -0.43
CA GLU A 44 2.01 17.78 0.30
C GLU A 44 2.18 17.07 1.64
N LYS A 45 1.54 17.65 2.67
CA LYS A 45 1.57 17.09 4.02
C LYS A 45 0.91 15.71 4.10
N ARG A 46 -0.01 15.40 3.19
CA ARG A 46 -0.82 14.17 3.22
C ARG A 46 0.03 12.91 3.12
N GLY A 47 0.87 12.82 2.09
CA GLY A 47 1.81 11.71 1.88
C GLY A 47 2.77 11.54 3.05
N ASN A 48 3.35 12.65 3.51
CA ASN A 48 4.30 12.64 4.63
C ASN A 48 3.69 12.13 5.95
N VAL A 49 2.44 12.51 6.25
CA VAL A 49 1.72 12.02 7.44
C VAL A 49 1.45 10.51 7.33
N LEU A 50 1.02 10.03 6.17
CA LEU A 50 0.79 8.61 5.94
C LEU A 50 2.10 7.81 6.06
N ALA A 51 3.17 8.26 5.40
CA ALA A 51 4.49 7.63 5.46
C ALA A 51 5.01 7.53 6.91
N LYS A 52 4.91 8.63 7.68
CA LYS A 52 5.29 8.65 9.10
C LYS A 52 4.43 7.72 9.96
N HIS A 53 3.15 7.57 9.63
CA HIS A 53 2.30 6.61 10.33
C HIS A 53 2.74 5.17 10.02
N LEU A 54 3.07 4.86 8.76
CA LEU A 54 3.42 3.51 8.34
C LEU A 54 4.82 3.09 8.81
N SER A 55 5.76 4.03 8.98
CA SER A 55 7.14 3.75 9.40
C SER A 55 7.29 3.11 10.78
N GLN A 56 6.24 3.07 11.59
CA GLN A 56 6.24 2.37 12.87
C GLN A 56 6.10 0.84 12.71
N PHE A 57 5.59 0.38 11.57
CA PHE A 57 5.37 -1.04 11.30
C PHE A 57 6.56 -1.58 10.53
N HIS A 58 7.32 -2.47 11.17
CA HIS A 58 8.47 -3.12 10.56
C HIS A 58 8.09 -4.54 10.18
N TYR A 59 8.35 -4.90 8.93
CA TYR A 59 8.18 -6.26 8.42
C TYR A 59 9.17 -6.50 7.30
N GLU A 60 9.90 -7.59 7.43
CA GLU A 60 10.83 -8.03 6.40
C GLU A 60 9.99 -8.57 5.23
N LEU A 61 10.11 -7.92 4.08
CA LEU A 61 9.34 -8.34 2.91
C LEU A 61 9.79 -9.74 2.49
N ASP A 62 8.85 -10.68 2.42
CA ASP A 62 9.06 -11.96 1.75
C ASP A 62 9.62 -11.74 0.34
N SER A 63 10.35 -12.75 -0.16
CA SER A 63 10.92 -12.73 -1.51
C SER A 63 9.94 -12.17 -2.54
N LEU A 64 10.43 -11.22 -3.35
CA LEU A 64 9.63 -10.48 -4.33
C LEU A 64 9.02 -11.39 -5.42
N ASN A 65 9.39 -12.67 -5.49
CA ASN A 65 8.84 -13.63 -6.44
C ASN A 65 7.36 -13.97 -6.18
N LYS A 66 6.82 -13.64 -5.01
CA LYS A 66 5.42 -13.91 -4.68
C LYS A 66 4.51 -12.80 -5.24
N ARG A 67 3.63 -13.18 -6.18
CA ARG A 67 2.51 -12.33 -6.63
C ARG A 67 1.50 -12.19 -5.49
N ILE A 68 0.87 -11.02 -5.39
CA ILE A 68 -0.15 -10.75 -4.37
C ILE A 68 -1.53 -10.66 -5.00
N SER A 69 -2.53 -11.25 -4.34
CA SER A 69 -3.93 -11.11 -4.73
C SER A 69 -4.50 -9.79 -4.22
N CYS A 70 -5.45 -9.22 -4.95
CA CYS A 70 -6.14 -8.01 -4.54
C CYS A 70 -6.93 -8.29 -3.24
N PRO A 71 -6.73 -7.49 -2.17
CA PRO A 71 -7.44 -7.66 -0.89
C PRO A 71 -8.97 -7.52 -0.98
N LYS A 72 -9.46 -6.93 -2.07
CA LYS A 72 -10.87 -6.68 -2.37
C LYS A 72 -11.42 -7.63 -3.43
N CYS A 73 -10.58 -8.07 -4.37
CA CYS A 73 -10.94 -8.96 -5.47
C CYS A 73 -10.11 -10.25 -5.32
N THR A 74 -10.63 -11.22 -4.56
CA THR A 74 -9.89 -12.43 -4.18
C THR A 74 -9.44 -13.28 -5.37
N ASP A 75 -10.13 -13.15 -6.50
CA ASP A 75 -9.88 -13.91 -7.72
C ASP A 75 -8.93 -13.18 -8.69
N THR A 76 -8.42 -12.01 -8.29
CA THR A 76 -7.55 -11.18 -9.13
C THR A 76 -6.16 -11.07 -8.52
N VAL A 77 -5.16 -11.46 -9.30
CA VAL A 77 -3.75 -11.23 -8.97
C VAL A 77 -3.35 -9.85 -9.47
N MET A 78 -2.77 -9.04 -8.60
CA MET A 78 -2.36 -7.68 -8.93
C MET A 78 -1.14 -7.69 -9.85
N LEU A 79 -1.11 -6.74 -10.79
CA LEU A 79 0.02 -6.55 -11.68
C LEU A 79 1.09 -5.76 -10.95
N ARG A 80 2.32 -6.30 -10.92
CA ARG A 80 3.46 -5.54 -10.41
C ARG A 80 4.04 -4.70 -11.52
N ARG A 81 4.22 -3.41 -11.26
CA ARG A 81 4.98 -2.50 -12.10
C ARG A 81 5.88 -1.61 -11.27
N PHE A 82 6.87 -1.04 -11.94
CA PHE A 82 7.66 0.02 -11.35
C PHE A 82 6.93 1.35 -11.48
N TYR A 83 6.88 2.08 -10.38
CA TYR A 83 6.26 3.39 -10.31
C TYR A 83 7.15 4.48 -10.89
N SER A 84 8.48 4.33 -10.77
CA SER A 84 9.44 5.27 -11.36
C SER A 84 10.20 4.65 -12.54
N PRO A 85 10.60 5.45 -13.55
CA PRO A 85 11.49 5.01 -14.62
C PRO A 85 12.85 4.51 -14.12
N LEU A 86 13.26 4.94 -12.92
CA LEU A 86 14.47 4.50 -12.24
C LEU A 86 14.31 3.12 -11.58
N HIS A 87 13.12 2.49 -11.68
CA HIS A 87 12.78 1.19 -11.09
C HIS A 87 13.03 1.11 -9.57
N ALA A 88 13.03 2.26 -8.88
CA ALA A 88 13.35 2.34 -7.46
C ALA A 88 12.16 1.98 -6.54
N VAL A 89 10.94 2.02 -7.07
CA VAL A 89 9.70 1.76 -6.33
C VAL A 89 8.83 0.81 -7.13
N GLU A 90 8.51 -0.35 -6.56
CA GLU A 90 7.56 -1.31 -7.11
C GLU A 90 6.18 -1.11 -6.47
N ILE A 91 5.14 -1.16 -7.29
CA ILE A 91 3.74 -1.15 -6.86
C ILE A 91 3.01 -2.35 -7.45
N ASP A 92 2.12 -2.93 -6.67
CA ASP A 92 1.16 -3.94 -7.11
C ASP A 92 -0.20 -3.22 -7.27
N GLU A 93 -0.80 -3.25 -8.47
CA GLU A 93 -2.10 -2.61 -8.81
C GLU A 93 -3.11 -3.61 -9.41
#